data_AF-A0A5K1E9Q7-F1
#
_entry.id   AF-A0A5K1E9Q7-F1
#
_cell.length_a   1.000
_cell.length_b   1.000
_cell.length_c   1.000
_cell.angle_alpha   90.00
_cell.angle_beta   90.00
_cell.angle_gamma   90.00
#
_symmetry.space_group_name_H-M   'P 1'
#
loop_
_entity.id
_entity.type
_entity.pdbx_description
1 polymer ?
#
loop_
_entity_poly.entity_id
_entity_poly.type
_entity_poly.pdbx_seq_one_letter_code
_entity_poly.pdbx_strand_id
1 'polypeptide(L)'
;RVLLDNLSQELSKLDNKVRFILGVVKGEIIVNNRKRAELLDELHRKGFTKFPKKNKNVDAAAAGATPDGEDHEESDEKGYEYLLSMAIGTLTLEKVQELCAQRDKLHDEVEELNKATPESLWLRDLDAFLVQLD
;
A
#
# COMPACT_ATOMS: atom_id res chain seq x y z
N ARG A 1 -12.40 -7.51 -11.34
CA ARG A 1 -12.37 -6.06 -11.01
C ARG A 1 -11.80 -5.83 -9.61
N VAL A 2 -12.37 -6.41 -8.54
CA VAL A 2 -11.82 -6.31 -7.16
C VAL A 2 -10.33 -6.68 -7.06
N LEU A 3 -9.87 -7.71 -7.77
CA LEU A 3 -8.45 -8.10 -7.78
C LEU A 3 -7.54 -6.99 -8.35
N LEU A 4 -7.94 -6.35 -9.44
CA LEU A 4 -7.19 -5.28 -10.10
C LEU A 4 -7.15 -4.03 -9.22
N ASP A 5 -8.27 -3.70 -8.55
CA ASP A 5 -8.32 -2.61 -7.57
C ASP A 5 -7.39 -2.87 -6.38
N ASN A 6 -7.38 -4.11 -5.86
CA ASN A 6 -6.50 -4.49 -4.76
C ASN A 6 -5.02 -4.39 -5.15
N LEU A 7 -4.64 -4.94 -6.31
CA LEU A 7 -3.27 -4.87 -6.80
C LEU A 7 -2.84 -3.42 -7.08
N SER A 8 -3.74 -2.59 -7.61
CA SER A 8 -3.47 -1.16 -7.83
C SER A 8 -3.25 -0.41 -6.51
N GLN A 9 -4.03 -0.74 -5.47
CA GLN A 9 -3.80 -0.17 -4.13
C GLN A 9 -2.48 -0.64 -3.51
N GLU A 10 -2.13 -1.92 -3.69
CA GLU A 10 -0.84 -2.45 -3.24
C GLU A 10 0.34 -1.81 -3.97
N LEU A 11 0.23 -1.63 -5.28
CA LEU A 11 1.21 -0.93 -6.10
C LEU A 11 1.37 0.50 -5.61
N SER A 12 0.28 1.24 -5.37
CA SER A 12 0.33 2.59 -4.83
C SER A 12 0.99 2.65 -3.44
N LYS A 13 0.73 1.67 -2.56
CA LYS A 13 1.45 1.56 -1.28
C LYS A 13 2.93 1.31 -1.47
N LEU A 14 3.28 0.42 -2.40
CA LEU A 14 4.66 0.01 -2.65
C LEU A 14 5.47 1.15 -3.29
N ASP A 15 4.87 1.89 -4.20
CA ASP A 15 5.46 3.09 -4.80
C ASP A 15 5.77 4.16 -3.75
N ASN A 16 4.79 4.45 -2.88
CA ASN A 16 4.99 5.37 -1.76
C ASN A 16 6.10 4.89 -0.81
N LYS A 17 6.20 3.58 -0.53
CA LYS A 17 7.30 3.01 0.28
C LYS A 17 8.65 3.21 -0.38
N VAL A 18 8.78 2.87 -1.66
CA VAL A 18 10.02 3.04 -2.43
C VAL A 18 10.44 4.51 -2.44
N ARG A 19 9.51 5.42 -2.72
CA ARG A 19 9.74 6.86 -2.75
C ARG A 19 10.15 7.41 -1.38
N PHE A 20 9.50 6.95 -0.31
CA PHE A 20 9.83 7.34 1.06
C PHE A 20 11.25 6.91 1.41
N ILE A 21 11.57 5.62 1.22
CA ILE A 21 12.88 5.09 1.60
C ILE A 21 13.99 5.73 0.76
N LEU A 22 13.81 5.89 -0.55
CA LEU A 22 14.77 6.60 -1.39
C LEU A 22 14.99 8.04 -0.89
N GLY A 23 13.93 8.73 -0.48
CA GLY A 23 14.02 10.04 0.13
C GLY A 23 14.80 10.04 1.45
N VAL A 24 14.61 9.03 2.31
CA VAL A 24 15.36 8.92 3.57
C VAL A 24 16.85 8.60 3.30
N VAL A 25 17.14 7.67 2.39
CA VAL A 25 18.52 7.27 2.04
C VAL A 25 19.28 8.43 1.39
N LYS A 26 18.62 9.24 0.55
CA LYS A 26 19.19 10.46 -0.04
C LYS A 26 19.31 11.64 0.94
N GLY A 27 18.70 11.54 2.12
CA GLY A 27 18.63 12.62 3.10
C GLY A 27 17.59 13.71 2.78
N GLU A 28 16.72 13.50 1.79
CA GLU A 28 15.62 14.41 1.45
C GLU A 28 14.46 14.34 2.46
N ILE A 29 14.34 13.22 3.19
CA ILE A 29 13.34 13.02 4.25
C ILE A 29 14.08 12.63 5.53
N ILE A 30 14.04 13.51 6.52
CA ILE A 30 14.67 13.26 7.82
C ILE A 30 13.62 12.79 8.82
N VAL A 31 13.75 11.52 9.21
CA VAL A 31 12.89 10.84 10.21
C VAL A 31 13.49 10.88 11.62
N ASN A 32 14.81 11.01 11.73
CA ASN A 32 15.51 10.96 13.01
C ASN A 32 15.36 12.28 13.80
N ASN A 33 15.08 12.18 15.10
CA ASN A 33 14.94 13.30 16.03
C ASN A 33 13.99 14.42 15.57
N ARG A 34 12.90 14.06 14.86
CA ARG A 34 11.88 15.02 14.41
C ARG A 34 10.53 14.78 15.08
N LYS A 35 9.75 15.85 15.25
CA LYS A 35 8.37 15.74 15.74
C LYS A 35 7.52 15.01 14.71
N ARG A 36 6.67 14.08 15.19
CA ARG A 36 5.78 13.30 14.34
C ARG A 36 4.87 14.19 13.48
N ALA A 37 4.27 15.22 14.07
CA ALA A 37 3.39 16.16 13.36
C ALA A 37 4.10 16.84 12.16
N GLU A 38 5.32 17.33 12.35
CA GLU A 38 6.10 17.97 11.27
C GLU A 38 6.47 17.00 10.14
N LEU A 39 6.72 15.73 10.48
CA LEU A 39 6.98 14.68 9.50
C LEU A 39 5.71 14.34 8.70
N LEU A 40 4.56 14.22 9.37
CA LEU A 40 3.28 13.97 8.70
C LEU A 40 2.92 15.12 7.73
N ASP A 41 3.14 16.36 8.15
CA ASP A 41 2.98 17.55 7.30
C ASP A 41 3.88 17.50 6.06
N GLU A 42 5.15 17.11 6.23
CA GLU A 42 6.06 16.97 5.09
C GLU A 42 5.60 15.87 4.13
N LEU A 43 5.17 14.73 4.65
CA LEU A 43 4.61 13.65 3.83
C LEU A 43 3.36 14.12 3.07
N HIS A 44 2.53 14.93 3.72
CA HIS A 44 1.36 15.52 3.09
C HIS A 44 1.76 16.48 1.96
N ARG A 45 2.70 17.40 2.21
CA ARG A 45 3.21 18.36 1.22
C ARG A 45 3.93 17.69 0.05
N LYS A 46 4.62 16.58 0.28
CA LYS A 46 5.27 15.78 -0.79
C LYS A 46 4.30 14.90 -1.58
N GLY A 47 3.02 14.86 -1.18
CA GLY A 47 1.95 14.15 -1.88
C GLY A 47 1.95 12.65 -1.65
N PHE A 48 2.41 12.18 -0.49
CA PHE A 48 2.29 10.76 -0.13
C PHE A 48 0.82 10.40 0.11
N THR A 49 0.40 9.25 -0.41
CA THR A 49 -0.98 8.75 -0.25
C THR A 49 -1.20 8.25 1.18
N LYS A 50 -2.31 8.69 1.78
CA LYS A 50 -2.77 8.16 3.08
C LYS A 50 -3.51 6.85 2.85
N PHE A 51 -3.17 5.83 3.63
CA PHE A 51 -3.92 4.59 3.68
C PHE A 51 -4.48 4.41 5.08
N PRO A 52 -5.81 4.58 5.28
CA PRO A 52 -6.40 4.34 6.58
C PRO A 52 -6.19 2.88 6.96
N LYS A 53 -5.70 2.64 8.19
CA LYS A 53 -5.73 1.30 8.77
C LYS A 53 -7.20 0.91 8.90
N LYS A 54 -7.65 -0.03 8.07
CA LYS A 54 -8.92 -0.71 8.28
C LYS A 54 -8.77 -1.46 9.61
N ASN A 55 -9.25 -0.87 10.71
CA ASN A 55 -9.29 -1.52 12.00
C ASN A 55 -10.00 -2.87 11.80
N LYS A 56 -9.26 -3.98 11.94
CA LYS A 56 -9.84 -5.29 12.20
C LYS A 56 -10.39 -5.27 13.63
N ASN A 57 -11.47 -4.52 13.83
CA ASN A 57 -12.30 -4.49 15.03
C ASN A 57 -13.68 -3.98 14.61
N VAL A 58 -14.36 -4.72 13.73
CA VAL A 58 -15.80 -4.51 13.45
C VAL A 58 -16.58 -5.82 13.63
N ASP A 59 -16.09 -6.71 14.49
CA ASP A 59 -16.82 -7.93 14.89
C ASP A 59 -16.89 -8.03 16.42
N ALA A 60 -17.30 -6.94 17.10
CA ALA A 60 -17.65 -6.97 18.52
C ALA A 60 -18.47 -5.75 18.99
N ALA A 61 -19.50 -5.32 18.23
CA ALA A 61 -20.53 -4.43 18.79
C ALA A 61 -21.82 -4.48 17.94
N ALA A 62 -22.65 -5.49 18.20
CA ALA A 62 -24.06 -5.45 17.85
C ALA A 62 -24.79 -4.51 18.83
N ALA A 63 -25.38 -3.42 18.33
CA ALA A 63 -26.62 -2.79 18.83
C ALA A 63 -26.77 -1.41 18.20
N GLY A 64 -27.92 -1.16 17.56
CA GLY A 64 -28.18 0.06 16.82
C GLY A 64 -28.12 1.35 17.65
N ALA A 65 -27.50 2.37 17.06
CA ALA A 65 -27.85 3.77 17.18
C ALA A 65 -27.07 4.56 16.10
N THR A 66 -27.76 5.11 15.11
CA THR A 66 -27.35 6.36 14.46
C THR A 66 -28.00 7.52 15.24
N PRO A 67 -27.59 8.80 15.12
CA PRO A 67 -26.63 9.39 14.17
C PRO A 67 -25.60 10.36 14.82
N ASP A 68 -24.71 10.88 13.97
CA ASP A 68 -24.05 12.19 14.07
C ASP A 68 -22.86 12.38 15.05
N GLY A 69 -21.80 13.02 14.55
CA GLY A 69 -20.69 13.53 15.36
C GLY A 69 -19.30 13.08 14.92
N GLU A 70 -18.66 13.90 14.07
CA GLU A 70 -17.23 14.25 14.18
C GLU A 70 -16.20 13.09 14.25
N ASP A 71 -15.88 12.47 13.12
CA ASP A 71 -14.77 11.49 13.05
C ASP A 71 -13.80 11.77 11.88
N HIS A 72 -13.71 13.04 11.45
CA HIS A 72 -12.93 13.42 10.28
C HIS A 72 -11.48 13.84 10.57
N GLU A 73 -11.07 13.96 11.85
CA GLU A 73 -9.75 14.50 12.20
C GLU A 73 -8.76 13.45 12.75
N GLU A 74 -9.22 12.34 13.36
CA GLU A 74 -8.31 11.30 13.88
C GLU A 74 -7.72 10.37 12.80
N SER A 75 -8.31 10.35 11.60
CA SER A 75 -7.88 9.47 10.50
C SER A 75 -6.59 9.96 9.83
N ASP A 76 -6.32 11.27 9.89
CA ASP A 76 -5.25 11.90 9.15
C ASP A 76 -3.85 11.60 9.70
N GLU A 77 -3.70 11.40 11.01
CA GLU A 77 -2.41 11.07 11.63
C GLU A 77 -1.99 9.59 11.45
N LYS A 78 -2.97 8.70 11.29
CA LYS A 78 -2.76 7.25 11.15
C LYS A 78 -2.57 6.82 9.69
N GLY A 79 -2.89 7.70 8.74
CA GLY A 79 -2.82 7.43 7.30
C GLY A 79 -1.41 7.14 6.76
N TYR A 80 -0.35 7.64 7.41
CA TYR A 80 1.05 7.41 7.02
C TYR A 80 1.74 6.30 7.82
N GLU A 81 1.00 5.60 8.69
CA GLU A 81 1.63 4.65 9.61
C GLU A 81 2.33 3.50 8.89
N TYR A 82 1.85 3.10 7.72
CA TYR A 82 2.47 2.06 6.90
C TYR A 82 3.89 2.41 6.39
N LEU A 83 4.25 3.69 6.37
CA LEU A 83 5.60 4.18 6.07
C LEU A 83 6.45 4.26 7.33
N LEU A 84 5.86 4.76 8.42
CA LEU A 84 6.56 5.00 9.69
C LEU A 84 6.80 3.73 10.52
N SER A 85 5.94 2.73 10.39
CA SER A 85 6.05 1.45 11.11
C SER A 85 6.99 0.45 10.44
N MET A 86 7.75 0.88 9.42
CA MET A 86 8.69 0.02 8.72
C MET A 86 9.94 -0.23 9.57
N ALA A 87 10.50 -1.44 9.49
CA ALA A 87 11.74 -1.75 10.17
C ALA A 87 12.88 -0.90 9.61
N ILE A 88 13.78 -0.42 10.47
CA ILE A 88 14.96 0.37 10.07
C ILE A 88 15.82 -0.39 9.05
N GLY A 89 15.86 -1.72 9.12
CA GLY A 89 16.55 -2.58 8.13
C GLY A 89 15.99 -2.49 6.71
N THR A 90 14.83 -1.87 6.49
CA THR A 90 14.31 -1.59 5.13
C THR A 90 14.96 -0.39 4.46
N LEU A 91 15.68 0.43 5.22
CA LEU A 91 16.41 1.61 4.73
C LEU A 91 17.77 1.26 4.13
N THR A 92 18.14 -0.03 4.04
CA THR A 92 19.37 -0.46 3.40
C THR A 92 19.24 -0.41 1.88
N LEU A 93 20.35 -0.19 1.18
CA LEU A 93 20.37 -0.10 -0.29
C LEU A 93 19.86 -1.39 -0.95
N GLU A 94 20.23 -2.54 -0.40
CA GLU A 94 19.78 -3.85 -0.88
C GLU A 94 18.26 -3.99 -0.78
N LYS A 95 17.67 -3.58 0.35
CA LYS A 95 16.23 -3.69 0.54
C LYS A 95 15.46 -2.68 -0.32
N VAL A 96 16.03 -1.52 -0.59
CA VAL A 96 15.49 -0.56 -1.58
C VAL A 96 15.46 -1.17 -2.97
N GLN A 97 16.55 -1.79 -3.41
CA GLN A 97 16.61 -2.44 -4.72
C GLN A 97 15.57 -3.56 -4.83
N GLU A 98 15.42 -4.36 -3.78
CA GLU A 98 14.40 -5.40 -3.71
C GLU A 98 12.98 -4.81 -3.79
N LEU A 99 12.69 -3.74 -3.06
CA LEU A 99 11.38 -3.07 -3.11
C LEU A 99 11.10 -2.42 -4.47
N CYS A 100 12.12 -1.86 -5.13
CA CYS A 100 12.00 -1.38 -6.50
C CYS A 100 11.66 -2.53 -7.46
N ALA A 101 12.35 -3.66 -7.35
CA ALA A 101 12.07 -4.83 -8.18
C ALA A 101 10.66 -5.40 -7.93
N GLN A 102 10.20 -5.43 -6.67
CA GLN A 102 8.84 -5.82 -6.32
C GLN A 102 7.80 -4.86 -6.91
N ARG A 103 8.06 -3.55 -6.88
CA ARG A 103 7.19 -2.54 -7.50
C ARG A 103 7.09 -2.78 -9.00
N ASP A 104 8.22 -2.97 -9.67
CA ASP A 104 8.25 -3.15 -11.12
C ASP A 104 7.51 -4.43 -11.53
N LYS A 105 7.74 -5.54 -10.81
CA LYS A 105 7.00 -6.79 -11.01
C LYS A 105 5.49 -6.61 -10.83
N LEU A 106 5.06 -5.93 -9.76
CA LEU A 106 3.64 -5.72 -9.48
C LEU A 106 3.00 -4.78 -10.50
N HIS A 107 3.76 -3.80 -10.99
CA HIS A 107 3.33 -2.91 -12.07
C HIS A 107 3.09 -3.70 -13.37
N ASP A 108 4.03 -4.57 -13.74
CA ASP A 108 3.89 -5.43 -14.91
C ASP A 108 2.67 -6.36 -14.78
N GLU A 109 2.45 -6.94 -13.59
CA GLU A 109 1.29 -7.80 -13.31
C GLU A 109 -0.04 -7.03 -13.41
N VAL A 110 -0.11 -5.81 -12.88
CA VAL A 110 -1.29 -4.95 -13.02
C VAL A 110 -1.53 -4.60 -14.49
N GLU A 111 -0.48 -4.30 -15.25
CA GLU A 111 -0.59 -4.00 -16.67
C GLU A 111 -1.04 -5.22 -17.49
N GLU A 112 -0.52 -6.41 -17.18
CA GLU A 112 -0.94 -7.68 -17.78
C GLU A 112 -2.43 -7.97 -17.47
N LEU A 113 -2.83 -7.87 -16.20
CA LEU A 113 -4.23 -8.08 -15.80
C LEU A 113 -5.18 -7.04 -16.40
N ASN A 114 -4.72 -5.82 -16.64
CA ASN A 114 -5.54 -4.78 -17.26
C ASN A 114 -5.73 -5.01 -18.78
N LYS A 115 -4.77 -5.69 -19.43
CA LYS A 115 -4.86 -6.11 -20.83
C LYS A 115 -5.61 -7.44 -20.99
N ALA A 116 -5.60 -8.29 -19.97
CA ALA A 116 -6.28 -9.58 -19.97
C ALA A 116 -7.80 -9.41 -19.97
N THR A 117 -8.49 -10.15 -20.84
CA THR A 117 -9.95 -10.21 -20.84
C THR A 117 -10.43 -11.30 -19.88
N PRO A 118 -11.70 -11.24 -19.43
CA PRO A 118 -12.29 -12.32 -18.64
C PRO A 118 -12.16 -13.68 -19.33
N GLU A 119 -12.27 -13.75 -20.66
CA GLU A 119 -12.10 -15.02 -21.39
C GLU A 119 -10.66 -15.54 -21.33
N SER A 120 -9.64 -14.68 -21.44
CA SER A 120 -8.23 -15.12 -21.38
C SER A 120 -7.82 -15.60 -20.00
N LEU A 121 -8.35 -14.97 -18.94
CA LEU A 121 -8.19 -15.44 -17.56
C LEU A 121 -8.82 -16.82 -17.37
N TRP A 122 -10.02 -17.02 -17.92
CA TRP A 122 -10.72 -18.29 -17.82
C TRP A 122 -10.02 -19.42 -18.60
N LEU A 123 -9.46 -19.12 -19.77
CA LEU A 123 -8.63 -20.06 -20.53
C LEU A 123 -7.36 -20.46 -19.77
N ARG A 124 -6.67 -19.51 -19.12
CA ARG A 124 -5.52 -19.81 -18.25
C ARG A 124 -5.90 -20.71 -17.07
N ASP A 125 -7.04 -20.45 -16.44
CA ASP A 125 -7.51 -21.28 -15.34
C ASP A 125 -7.83 -22.71 -15.82
N LEU A 126 -8.47 -22.84 -16.98
CA LEU A 126 -8.74 -24.15 -17.59
C LEU A 126 -7.46 -24.90 -17.97
N ASP A 127 -6.48 -24.24 -18.58
CA ASP A 127 -5.17 -24.84 -18.89
C ASP A 127 -4.44 -25.28 -17.62
N ALA A 128 -4.47 -24.46 -16.55
CA ALA A 128 -3.90 -24.84 -15.26
C ALA A 128 -4.61 -26.07 -14.66
N PHE A 129 -5.93 -26.15 -14.75
CA PHE A 129 -6.69 -27.33 -14.32
C PHE A 129 -6.33 -28.58 -15.12
N LEU A 130 -6.15 -28.47 -16.44
CA LEU A 130 -5.76 -29.60 -17.29
C LEU A 130 -4.35 -30.10 -16.96
N VAL A 131 -3.39 -29.19 -16.73
CA VAL A 131 -2.02 -29.54 -16.32
C VAL A 131 -1.96 -30.25 -14.96
N GLN A 132 -2.90 -29.94 -14.06
CA GLN A 132 -2.92 -30.49 -12.71
C GLN A 132 -3.71 -31.81 -12.61
N LEU A 133 -4.40 -32.20 -13.68
CA LEU A 133 -5.17 -33.45 -13.77
C LEU A 133 -4.37 -34.59 -14.43
N ASP A 134 -3.30 -34.26 -15.17
CA ASP A 134 -2.25 -35.20 -15.63
C ASP A 134 -1.22 -35.49 -14.51
#